data_AF-A0A026VUX5-F1
#
_entry.id   AF-A0A026VUX5-F1
#
_cell.length_a   1.000
_cell.length_b   1.000
_cell.length_c   1.000
_cell.angle_alpha   90.00
_cell.angle_beta   90.00
_cell.angle_gamma   90.00
#
_symmetry.space_group_name_H-M   'P 1'
#
loop_
_entity.id
_entity.type
_entity.pdbx_description
1 polymer ?
#
loop_
_entity_poly.entity_id
_entity_poly.type
_entity_poly.pdbx_seq_one_letter_code
_entity_poly.pdbx_strand_id
1 'polypeptide(L)' 'MRGHRVIVPTTLHKQMLQELHMGHFGMTKMKSLARSYFWWPELDHDIENLVRNCAECNTYKNNPKK' A
#
# COMPACT_ATOMS: atom_id res chain seq x y z
N MET A 1 6.36 -0.54 -19.63
CA MET A 1 5.52 0.65 -19.94
C MET A 1 4.87 1.14 -18.65
N ARG A 2 5.02 2.43 -18.30
CA ARG A 2 4.18 3.05 -17.27
C ARG A 2 2.88 3.46 -17.97
N GLY A 3 1.85 2.62 -17.88
CA GLY A 3 0.53 2.89 -18.48
C GLY A 3 -0.19 4.08 -17.83
N HIS A 4 -1.39 4.40 -18.32
CA HIS A 4 -2.27 5.41 -17.72
C HIS A 4 -2.64 5.02 -16.28
N ARG A 5 -2.66 5.99 -15.37
CA ARG A 5 -2.99 5.78 -13.95
C ARG A 5 -3.99 6.83 -13.49
N VAL A 6 -4.84 6.43 -12.56
CA VAL A 6 -5.78 7.34 -11.91
C VAL A 6 -5.01 8.18 -10.90
N ILE A 7 -5.07 9.50 -11.04
CA ILE A 7 -4.61 10.43 -10.00
C ILE A 7 -5.70 10.51 -8.95
N VAL A 8 -5.36 10.17 -7.71
CA VAL A 8 -6.33 10.12 -6.62
C VAL A 8 -6.35 11.45 -5.89
N PRO A 9 -7.53 12.10 -5.71
CA PRO A 9 -7.69 13.26 -4.86
C PRO A 9 -7.23 12.97 -3.42
N THR A 10 -6.66 13.98 -2.75
CA THR A 10 -6.18 13.85 -1.37
C THR A 10 -7.24 13.36 -0.38
N THR A 11 -8.50 13.72 -0.62
CA THR A 11 -9.65 13.26 0.17
C THR A 11 -9.87 11.75 0.15
N LEU A 12 -9.39 11.05 -0.89
CA LEU A 12 -9.56 9.61 -1.07
C LEU A 12 -8.31 8.79 -0.73
N HIS A 13 -7.16 9.42 -0.44
CA HIS A 13 -5.91 8.70 -0.15
C HIS A 13 -6.06 7.69 0.98
N LYS A 14 -6.68 8.10 2.10
CA LYS A 14 -6.89 7.23 3.26
C LYS A 14 -7.73 6.00 2.90
N GLN A 15 -8.82 6.18 2.16
CA GLN A 15 -9.69 5.08 1.76
C GLN A 15 -8.95 4.12 0.83
N MET A 16 -8.23 4.63 -0.18
CA MET A 16 -7.46 3.81 -1.10
C MET A 16 -6.36 3.00 -0.39
N LEU A 17 -5.71 3.60 0.60
CA LEU A 17 -4.70 2.95 1.43
C LEU A 17 -5.31 1.82 2.28
N GLN A 18 -6.49 2.04 2.86
CA GLN A 18 -7.20 1.01 3.63
C GLN A 18 -7.60 -0.17 2.75
N GLU A 19 -8.17 0.07 1.58
CA GLU A 19 -8.53 -0.97 0.61
C GLU A 19 -7.30 -1.78 0.16
N LEU A 20 -6.20 -1.08 -0.16
CA LEU A 20 -4.94 -1.73 -0.55
C LEU A 20 -4.37 -2.61 0.57
N HIS A 21 -4.59 -2.23 1.84
CA HIS A 21 -4.04 -2.89 3.01
C HIS A 21 -4.92 -4.02 3.56
N MET A 22 -6.17 -4.15 3.12
CA MET A 22 -7.12 -5.17 3.59
C MET A 22 -6.55 -6.60 3.55
N GLY A 23 -5.71 -6.90 2.56
CA GLY A 23 -5.05 -8.21 2.44
C GLY A 23 -3.75 -8.37 3.25
N HIS A 24 -3.36 -7.37 4.06
CA HIS A 24 -2.10 -7.32 4.82
C HIS A 24 -0.86 -7.73 4.00
N PHE A 25 -0.84 -7.36 2.72
CA PHE A 25 0.27 -7.70 1.84
C PHE A 25 1.56 -7.02 2.31
N GLY A 26 2.69 -7.69 2.06
CA GLY A 26 4.00 -7.07 2.28
C GLY A 26 4.17 -5.80 1.44
N MET A 27 5.00 -4.90 1.95
CA MET A 27 5.24 -3.56 1.39
C MET A 27 5.56 -3.56 -0.11
N THR A 28 6.42 -4.47 -0.57
CA THR A 28 6.79 -4.60 -1.99
C THR A 28 5.56 -4.90 -2.87
N LYS A 29 4.68 -5.80 -2.42
CA LYS A 29 3.47 -6.18 -3.15
C LYS A 29 2.45 -5.05 -3.16
N MET A 30 2.24 -4.38 -2.03
CA MET A 30 1.35 -3.21 -1.95
C MET A 30 1.81 -2.09 -2.89
N LYS A 31 3.10 -1.75 -2.90
CA LYS A 31 3.66 -0.74 -3.83
C LYS A 31 3.46 -1.14 -5.28
N SER A 32 3.70 -2.40 -5.64
CA SER A 32 3.49 -2.89 -7.01
C SER A 32 2.04 -2.78 -7.44
N LEU A 33 1.09 -3.15 -6.57
CA LEU A 33 -0.34 -3.08 -6.86
C LEU A 33 -0.81 -1.63 -6.98
N ALA A 34 -0.49 -0.77 -6.02
CA ALA A 34 -0.86 0.65 -6.06
C ALA A 34 -0.37 1.30 -7.35
N ARG A 35 0.91 1.09 -7.69
CA ARG A 35 1.51 1.55 -8.94
C ARG A 35 0.90 0.92 -10.19
N SER A 36 0.11 -0.15 -10.14
CA SER A 36 -0.60 -0.63 -11.33
C SER A 36 -1.94 0.07 -11.59
N TYR A 37 -2.54 0.67 -10.55
CA TYR A 37 -3.89 1.23 -10.62
C TYR A 37 -3.93 2.76 -10.47
N PHE A 38 -3.16 3.31 -9.53
CA PHE A 38 -3.30 4.71 -9.11
C PHE A 38 -1.98 5.37 -8.70
N TRP A 39 -2.01 6.70 -8.54
CA TRP A 39 -0.84 7.50 -8.19
C TRP A 39 -1.19 8.81 -7.46
N TRP A 40 -0.31 9.22 -6.54
CA TRP A 40 -0.20 10.58 -5.98
C TRP A 40 1.23 10.81 -5.47
N PRO A 41 1.66 12.07 -5.23
CA PRO A 41 2.93 12.38 -4.56
C PRO A 41 2.95 11.76 -3.17
N GLU A 42 4.03 11.09 -2.77
CA GLU A 42 4.17 10.36 -1.49
C GLU A 42 3.44 9.01 -1.36
N LEU A 43 2.84 8.46 -2.43
CA LEU A 43 2.18 7.13 -2.39
C LEU A 43 3.01 6.03 -1.71
N ASP A 44 4.29 5.91 -2.07
CA ASP A 44 5.15 4.87 -1.48
C ASP A 44 5.44 5.12 0.01
N HIS A 45 5.55 6.39 0.41
CA HIS A 45 5.77 6.80 1.79
C HIS A 45 4.53 6.50 2.63
N ASP A 46 3.33 6.78 2.11
CA ASP A 46 2.08 6.48 2.79
C ASP A 46 1.88 4.97 2.98
N ILE A 47 2.21 4.17 1.96
CA ILE A 47 2.19 2.70 2.07
C ILE A 47 3.18 2.23 3.14
N GLU A 48 4.39 2.81 3.16
CA GLU A 48 5.40 2.49 4.17
C GLU A 48 4.91 2.77 5.59
N ASN A 49 4.36 3.95 5.81
CA ASN A 49 3.84 4.36 7.10
C ASN A 49 2.68 3.48 7.54
N LEU A 50 1.76 3.14 6.64
CA LEU A 50 0.64 2.26 6.95
C LEU A 50 1.11 0.88 7.41
N VAL A 51 2.03 0.26 6.65
CA VAL A 51 2.54 -1.08 6.99
C VAL A 51 3.37 -1.05 8.27
N ARG A 52 4.20 -0.02 8.49
CA ARG A 52 5.01 0.13 9.72
C ARG A 52 4.15 0.29 10.98
N ASN A 53 2.98 0.93 10.87
CA ASN A 53 2.08 1.16 11.99
C ASN A 53 1.00 0.07 12.16
N CYS A 54 0.95 -0.93 11.27
CA CYS A 54 0.01 -2.03 11.38
C CYS A 54 0.52 -3.10 12.34
N ALA A 55 -0.22 -3.33 13.44
CA ALA A 55 0.11 -4.33 14.44
C ALA A 55 0.19 -5.75 13.83
N GLU A 56 -0.80 -6.15 13.03
CA GLU A 56 -0.85 -7.47 12.41
C GLU A 56 0.32 -7.70 11.46
N CYS A 57 0.62 -6.73 10.58
CA CYS A 57 1.77 -6.82 9.69
C CYS A 57 3.09 -6.96 10.47
N ASN A 58 3.23 -6.26 11.60
CA ASN A 58 4.42 -6.35 12.44
C ASN A 58 4.53 -7.68 13.19
N THR A 59 3.40 -8.27 13.62
CA THR A 59 3.37 -9.60 14.27
C THR A 59 3.86 -10.70 13.32
N TYR A 60 3.49 -10.65 12.04
CA TYR A 60 3.82 -11.71 11.08
C TYR A 60 5.06 -11.43 10.22
N LYS A 61 5.68 -10.25 10.34
CA LYS A 61 6.84 -9.83 9.52
C LYS A 61 8.02 -10.81 9.56
N ASN A 62 8.24 -11.44 10.71
CA ASN A 62 9.35 -12.39 10.94
C ASN A 62 8.89 -13.85 11.04
N ASN A 63 7.63 -14.14 10.67
CA ASN A 63 7.10 -15.50 10.70
C ASN A 63 6.66 -15.93 9.29
N PRO A 64 7.60 -16.15 8.36
CA PRO A 64 7.25 -16.68 7.05
C PRO A 64 6.60 -18.06 7.25
N LYS A 65 5.35 -18.21 6.79
CA LYS A 65 4.73 -19.53 6.72
C LYS A 65 5.55 -20.37 5.73
N LYS A 66 6.07 -21.49 6.23
CA LYS A 66 6.82 -22.50 5.48
C LYS A 66 5.95 -23.14 4.39
#